data_AF-E2SCK2-F1
#
_entry.id   AF-E2SCK2-F1
#
_cell.length_a   1.000
_cell.length_b   1.000
_cell.length_c   1.000
_cell.angle_alpha   90.00
_cell.angle_beta   90.00
_cell.angle_gamma   90.00
#
_symmetry.space_group_name_H-M   'P 1'
#
loop_
_entity.id
_entity.type
_entity.pdbx_description
1 polymer ?
#
loop_
_entity_poly.entity_id
_entity_poly.type
_entity_poly.pdbx_seq_one_letter_code
_entity_poly.pdbx_strand_id
1 'polypeptide(L)'
;MTEQPGTAWSNGKKVREPKDFSRWGMSHERPEKPRVIAWRPGDDRPNAPIIAALRAAGFDVWIGSRREPIGNFEVSCMDADSERARDIILGIDPAAEQLTVGR
;
A
#
# COMPACT_ATOMS: atom_id res chain seq x y z
N MET A 1 -0.13 -10.53 -55.04
CA MET A 1 0.87 -9.83 -54.21
C MET A 1 0.10 -9.26 -53.04
N THR A 2 0.26 -9.84 -51.85
CA THR A 2 -0.49 -9.43 -50.66
C THR A 2 0.52 -9.20 -49.56
N GLU A 3 0.77 -7.93 -49.26
CA GLU A 3 1.78 -7.48 -48.31
C GLU A 3 1.30 -7.77 -46.87
N GLN A 4 2.11 -8.49 -46.10
CA GLN A 4 1.93 -8.67 -44.66
C GLN A 4 2.38 -7.38 -43.94
N PRO A 5 1.59 -6.80 -43.02
CA PRO A 5 2.07 -5.69 -42.21
C PRO A 5 3.15 -6.18 -41.23
N GLY A 6 4.35 -5.63 -41.39
CA GLY A 6 5.55 -6.02 -40.68
C GLY A 6 5.47 -5.75 -39.17
N THR A 7 5.83 -6.77 -38.39
CA THR A 7 6.07 -6.67 -36.95
C THR A 7 7.25 -5.75 -36.70
N ALA A 8 7.01 -4.56 -36.15
CA ALA A 8 8.08 -3.66 -35.71
C ALA A 8 8.76 -4.23 -34.46
N TRP A 9 10.08 -4.44 -34.55
CA TRP A 9 10.92 -4.92 -33.46
C TRP A 9 11.48 -3.72 -32.70
N SER A 10 11.34 -3.70 -31.38
CA SER A 10 12.09 -2.81 -30.50
C SER A 10 12.54 -3.59 -29.26
N ASN A 11 13.86 -3.72 -29.12
CA ASN A 11 14.58 -4.21 -27.94
C ASN A 11 14.07 -5.51 -27.29
N GLY A 12 14.24 -6.65 -27.96
CA GLY A 12 14.63 -7.93 -27.34
C GLY A 12 13.71 -8.56 -26.27
N LYS A 13 12.55 -7.99 -25.96
CA LYS A 13 11.52 -8.58 -25.11
C LYS A 13 10.22 -8.54 -25.88
N LYS A 14 9.60 -9.72 -26.08
CA LYS A 14 8.21 -9.81 -26.53
C LYS A 14 7.36 -9.05 -25.53
N VAL A 15 6.99 -7.81 -25.84
CA VAL A 15 5.88 -7.13 -25.18
C VAL A 15 4.67 -7.95 -25.57
N ARG A 16 4.24 -8.86 -24.67
CA ARG A 16 2.95 -9.55 -24.84
C ARG A 16 1.93 -8.44 -24.95
N GLU A 17 1.26 -8.35 -26.09
CA GLU A 17 0.08 -7.50 -26.25
C GLU A 17 -0.83 -7.77 -25.05
N PRO A 18 -1.26 -6.72 -24.33
CA PRO A 18 -2.24 -6.88 -23.28
C PRO A 18 -3.44 -7.58 -23.89
N LYS A 19 -3.72 -8.81 -23.43
CA LYS A 19 -4.93 -9.50 -23.85
C LYS A 19 -6.10 -8.62 -23.42
N ASP A 20 -6.85 -8.12 -24.40
CA ASP A 20 -8.05 -7.34 -24.15
C ASP A 20 -9.11 -8.28 -23.59
N PHE A 21 -9.28 -8.24 -22.27
CA PHE A 21 -10.28 -9.01 -21.54
C PHE A 21 -11.60 -8.25 -21.38
N SER A 22 -11.77 -7.09 -22.03
CA SER A 22 -13.01 -6.28 -21.94
C SER A 22 -14.23 -7.07 -22.42
N ARG A 23 -14.03 -7.99 -23.38
CA ARG A 23 -15.08 -8.90 -23.87
C ARG A 23 -15.64 -9.85 -22.80
N TRP A 24 -14.92 -10.05 -21.69
CA TRP A 24 -15.30 -10.93 -20.59
C TRP A 24 -15.83 -10.17 -19.36
N GLY A 25 -16.12 -8.86 -19.49
CA GLY A 25 -16.65 -8.05 -18.38
C GLY A 25 -15.64 -7.80 -17.26
N MET A 26 -14.35 -8.08 -17.50
CA MET A 26 -13.30 -7.74 -16.56
C MET A 26 -12.89 -6.29 -16.80
N SER A 27 -13.33 -5.39 -15.92
CA SER A 27 -12.83 -4.01 -15.90
C SER A 27 -11.31 -4.02 -15.86
N HIS A 28 -10.68 -3.22 -16.72
CA HIS A 28 -9.23 -2.97 -16.70
C HIS A 28 -8.79 -2.21 -15.43
N GLU A 29 -9.75 -1.76 -14.63
CA GLU A 29 -9.54 -1.20 -13.31
C GLU A 29 -9.03 -2.30 -12.39
N ARG A 30 -7.70 -2.37 -12.28
CA ARG A 30 -7.05 -3.16 -11.25
C ARG A 30 -7.57 -2.62 -9.91
N PRO A 31 -8.16 -3.46 -9.03
CA PRO A 31 -8.54 -3.01 -7.71
C PRO A 31 -7.32 -2.40 -7.03
N GLU A 32 -7.52 -1.21 -6.44
CA GLU A 32 -6.46 -0.53 -5.70
C GLU A 32 -5.94 -1.49 -4.63
N LYS A 33 -4.62 -1.67 -4.60
CA LYS A 33 -4.01 -2.53 -3.61
C LYS A 33 -3.82 -1.73 -2.33
N PRO A 34 -4.33 -2.21 -1.18
CA PRO A 34 -4.05 -1.57 0.08
C PRO A 34 -2.54 -1.53 0.34
N ARG A 35 -2.07 -0.40 0.83
CA ARG A 35 -0.69 -0.17 1.25
C ARG A 35 -0.57 -0.54 2.72
N VAL A 36 0.52 -1.21 3.06
CA VAL A 36 0.89 -1.46 4.46
C VAL A 36 2.00 -0.51 4.85
N ILE A 37 1.74 0.30 5.86
CA ILE A 37 2.67 1.31 6.37
C ILE A 37 3.03 0.95 7.80
N ALA A 38 4.32 0.75 8.06
CA ALA A 38 4.82 0.52 9.41
C ALA A 38 5.07 1.85 10.13
N TRP A 39 4.85 1.86 11.44
CA TRP A 39 5.04 3.01 12.31
C TRP A 39 5.76 2.60 13.59
N ARG A 40 6.67 3.46 14.02
CA ARG A 40 7.33 3.40 15.31
C ARG A 40 6.74 4.49 16.22
N PRO A 41 6.12 4.15 17.36
CA PRO A 41 5.72 5.16 18.34
C PRO A 41 6.96 5.85 18.95
N GLY A 42 6.78 7.03 19.53
CA GLY A 42 7.85 7.71 20.26
C GLY A 42 8.37 6.87 21.43
N ASP A 43 9.60 7.11 21.84
CA ASP A 43 10.23 6.40 22.96
C ASP A 43 9.33 6.47 24.23
N ASP A 44 9.20 5.32 24.91
CA ASP A 44 8.36 5.12 26.10
C ASP A 44 6.84 5.35 25.93
N ARG A 45 6.32 5.47 24.69
CA ARG A 45 4.88 5.58 24.44
C ARG A 45 4.23 4.21 24.17
N PRO A 46 3.11 3.88 24.84
CA PRO A 46 2.35 2.68 24.51
C PRO A 46 1.70 2.82 23.13
N ASN A 47 1.74 1.76 22.32
CA ASN A 47 1.08 1.72 21.01
C ASN A 47 -0.46 1.57 21.11
N ALA A 48 -0.98 1.11 22.24
CA ALA A 48 -2.40 0.79 22.42
C ALA A 48 -3.37 1.94 22.12
N PRO A 49 -3.13 3.21 22.54
CA PRO A 49 -4.01 4.33 22.22
C PRO A 49 -4.07 4.64 20.72
N ILE A 50 -2.93 4.57 20.03
CA ILE A 50 -2.83 4.80 18.58
C ILE A 50 -3.62 3.73 17.83
N ILE A 51 -3.40 2.46 18.19
CA ILE A 51 -4.09 1.31 17.57
C ILE A 51 -5.60 1.38 17.79
N ALA A 52 -6.03 1.75 19.00
CA ALA A 52 -7.46 1.90 19.32
C ALA A 52 -8.13 2.97 18.45
N ALA A 53 -7.49 4.13 18.29
CA ALA A 53 -8.02 5.21 17.46
C ALA A 53 -8.09 4.84 15.97
N LEU A 54 -7.06 4.19 15.45
CA LEU A 54 -7.04 3.71 14.07
C LEU A 54 -8.16 2.69 13.82
N ARG A 55 -8.36 1.72 14.72
CA ARG A 55 -9.46 0.75 14.62
C ARG A 55 -10.83 1.42 14.70
N ALA A 56 -10.99 2.41 15.57
CA ALA A 56 -12.23 3.20 15.67
C ALA A 56 -12.51 4.01 14.39
N ALA A 57 -11.46 4.42 13.67
CA ALA A 57 -11.56 5.09 12.38
C ALA A 57 -11.74 4.12 11.18
N GLY A 58 -11.73 2.81 11.42
CA GLY A 58 -11.97 1.78 10.41
C GLY A 58 -10.71 1.22 9.73
N PHE A 59 -9.52 1.49 10.28
CA PHE A 59 -8.27 0.96 9.73
C PHE A 59 -7.95 -0.45 10.24
N ASP A 60 -7.40 -1.28 9.36
CA ASP A 60 -6.81 -2.56 9.72
C ASP A 60 -5.39 -2.34 10.28
N VAL A 61 -5.15 -2.79 11.51
CA VAL A 61 -3.90 -2.57 12.24
C VAL A 61 -3.39 -3.83 12.93
N TRP A 62 -2.10 -4.11 12.76
CA TRP A 62 -1.40 -5.22 13.39
C TRP A 62 -0.28 -4.72 14.31
N ILE A 63 -0.11 -5.42 15.43
CA ILE A 63 1.01 -5.19 16.35
C ILE A 63 2.23 -5.93 15.82
N GLY A 64 3.36 -5.23 15.80
CA GLY A 64 4.61 -5.70 15.21
C GLY A 64 4.73 -5.31 13.74
N SER A 65 5.95 -4.99 13.31
CA SER A 65 6.31 -4.88 11.89
C SER A 65 7.06 -6.14 11.46
N ARG A 66 6.87 -6.56 10.20
CA ARG A 66 7.57 -7.73 9.64
C ARG A 66 9.09 -7.59 9.65
N ARG A 67 9.61 -6.36 9.78
CA ARG A 67 11.05 -6.06 9.83
C ARG A 67 11.55 -5.76 11.24
N GLU A 68 10.70 -5.21 12.10
CA GLU A 68 11.01 -4.87 13.49
C GLU A 68 9.79 -5.12 14.39
N PRO A 69 9.72 -6.26 15.09
CA PRO A 69 8.49 -6.72 15.74
C PRO A 69 8.21 -6.05 17.10
N ILE A 70 9.18 -5.39 17.73
CA ILE A 70 9.05 -4.87 19.10
C ILE A 70 8.71 -3.39 19.07
N GLY A 71 7.61 -3.00 19.69
CA GLY A 71 7.16 -1.61 19.83
C GLY A 71 6.41 -1.04 18.62
N ASN A 72 6.70 -1.53 17.41
CA ASN A 72 6.10 -1.03 16.16
C ASN A 72 4.71 -1.59 15.86
N PHE A 73 4.01 -0.97 14.92
CA PHE A 73 2.73 -1.44 14.39
C PHE A 73 2.63 -1.19 12.87
N GLU A 74 1.81 -1.99 12.19
CA GLU A 74 1.52 -1.85 10.76
C GLU A 74 0.07 -1.44 10.54
N VAL A 75 -0.17 -0.49 9.65
CA VAL A 75 -1.50 -0.02 9.24
C VAL A 75 -1.71 -0.35 7.76
N SER A 76 -2.79 -1.04 7.45
CA SER A 76 -3.25 -1.23 6.06
C SER A 76 -4.28 -0.17 5.72
N CYS A 77 -4.02 0.60 4.66
CA CYS A 77 -4.89 1.66 4.18
C CYS A 77 -4.80 1.81 2.65
N MET A 78 -5.84 2.38 2.04
CA MET A 78 -5.77 2.84 0.65
C MET A 78 -4.93 4.13 0.56
N ASP A 79 -4.47 4.50 -0.64
CA ASP A 79 -3.65 5.70 -0.80
C ASP A 79 -4.39 6.96 -0.34
N ALA A 80 -5.70 7.03 -0.65
CA ALA A 80 -6.60 8.11 -0.25
C ALA A 80 -6.74 8.27 1.27
N ASP A 81 -6.55 7.19 2.04
CA ASP A 81 -6.70 7.20 3.50
C ASP A 81 -5.36 7.34 4.24
N SER A 82 -4.23 7.35 3.51
CA SER A 82 -2.89 7.35 4.10
C SER A 82 -2.59 8.62 4.91
N GLU A 83 -3.01 9.79 4.43
CA GLU A 83 -2.89 11.07 5.16
C GLU A 83 -3.78 11.08 6.41
N ARG A 84 -5.01 10.55 6.30
CA ARG A 84 -5.92 10.45 7.44
C ARG A 84 -5.38 9.55 8.54
N ALA A 85 -4.80 8.40 8.17
CA ALA A 85 -4.15 7.51 9.13
C ALA A 85 -2.98 8.22 9.83
N ARG A 86 -2.16 8.95 9.07
CA ARG A 86 -1.06 9.76 9.60
C ARG A 86 -1.53 10.83 10.59
N ASP A 87 -2.59 11.56 10.28
CA ASP A 87 -3.13 12.61 11.14
C ASP A 87 -3.64 12.05 12.47
N ILE A 88 -4.30 10.89 12.45
CA ILE A 88 -4.74 10.19 13.67
C ILE A 88 -3.53 9.80 14.53
N ILE A 89 -2.50 9.23 13.91
CA ILE A 89 -1.30 8.77 14.61
C ILE A 89 -0.58 9.96 15.26
N LEU A 90 -0.30 11.01 14.50
CA LEU A 90 0.41 12.20 14.99
C LEU A 90 -0.42 13.05 15.96
N GLY A 91 -1.74 12.98 15.88
CA GLY A 91 -2.63 13.62 16.85
C GLY A 91 -2.58 12.99 18.23
N ILE A 92 -2.19 11.71 18.32
CA ILE A 92 -2.07 10.96 19.58
C ILE A 92 -0.61 10.93 20.04
N ASP A 93 0.30 10.68 19.11
CA ASP A 93 1.74 10.63 19.34
C ASP A 93 2.49 11.43 18.26
N PRO A 94 2.77 12.72 18.52
CA PRO A 94 3.51 13.56 17.58
C PRO A 94 4.95 13.10 17.31
N ALA A 95 5.49 12.22 18.17
CA ALA A 95 6.83 11.66 18.01
C ALA A 95 6.84 10.34 17.22
N ALA A 96 5.67 9.86 16.79
CA ALA A 96 5.59 8.64 15.99
C ALA A 96 6.23 8.85 14.61
N GLU A 97 7.05 7.89 14.19
CA GLU A 97 7.78 7.91 12.94
C GLU A 97 7.26 6.85 11.97
N GLN A 98 7.04 7.28 10.71
CA GLN A 98 6.71 6.36 9.64
C GLN A 98 7.97 5.58 9.23
N LEU A 99 7.89 4.25 9.26
CA LEU A 99 8.97 3.38 8.84
C LEU A 99 8.82 3.08 7.35
N THR A 100 9.85 3.37 6.56
CA THR A 100 9.87 3.08 5.13
C THR A 100 9.96 1.57 4.90
N VAL A 101 8.83 0.90 4.67
CA VAL A 101 8.82 -0.51 4.27
C VAL A 101 9.33 -0.58 2.83
N GLY A 102 10.63 -0.86 2.66
CA GLY A 102 11.30 -0.85 1.36
C GLY A 102 10.57 -1.69 0.31
N ARG A 103 10.38 -1.08 -0.87
CA ARG A 103 9.71 -1.59 -2.08
C ARG A 103 10.17 -2.97 -2.53
#